data_AF-A0A349DHS5-F1
#
_entry.id   AF-A0A349DHS5-F1
#
_cell.length_a   1.000
_cell.length_b   1.000
_cell.length_c   1.000
_cell.angle_alpha   90.00
_cell.angle_beta   90.00
_cell.angle_gamma   90.00
#
_symmetry.space_group_name_H-M   'P 1'
#
loop_
_entity.id
_entity.type
_entity.pdbx_description
1 polymer ?
#
loop_
_entity_poly.entity_id
_entity_poly.type
_entity_poly.pdbx_seq_one_letter_code
_entity_poly.pdbx_strand_id
1 'polypeptide(L)'
;MKKLFQQLGFTADDLAILLYTSAQTIYSWMRRNATIPWDYQVYLNALENCANAATNTQLKQVKHHIQNQPNDDFILHKEQALQALQNALNQLKTKKHQLEQKQTEVRLKVYVAQTLNNYLPENFKHHHRVTSWQTVMTDKYSWQYQKLYFEQQLPLEERLAGIEAKLDFWKQL
;
A
#
# COMPACT_ATOMS: atom_id res chain seq x y z
N MET A 1 -24.74 -21.42 -25.54
CA MET A 1 -23.78 -20.40 -25.05
C MET A 1 -24.12 -18.97 -25.43
N LYS A 2 -23.93 -18.50 -26.67
CA LYS A 2 -24.14 -17.06 -27.01
C LYS A 2 -25.52 -16.52 -26.57
N LYS A 3 -26.57 -17.32 -26.75
CA LYS A 3 -27.94 -16.97 -26.34
C LYS A 3 -28.13 -16.93 -24.82
N LEU A 4 -27.62 -17.95 -24.11
CA LEU A 4 -27.62 -18.00 -22.64
C LEU A 4 -26.89 -16.79 -22.02
N PHE A 5 -25.76 -16.39 -22.57
CA PHE A 5 -25.00 -15.24 -22.05
C PHE A 5 -25.60 -13.90 -22.41
N GLN A 6 -26.21 -13.78 -23.60
CA GLN A 6 -27.04 -12.62 -23.92
C GLN A 6 -28.22 -12.49 -22.96
N GLN A 7 -28.81 -13.61 -22.53
CA GLN A 7 -29.88 -13.61 -21.53
C GLN A 7 -29.38 -13.22 -20.13
N LEU A 8 -28.18 -13.67 -19.75
CA LEU A 8 -27.56 -13.36 -18.45
C LEU A 8 -26.84 -12.00 -18.41
N GLY A 9 -26.60 -11.37 -19.56
CA GLY A 9 -25.89 -10.09 -19.66
C GLY A 9 -24.38 -10.17 -19.42
N PHE A 10 -23.77 -11.37 -19.42
CA PHE A 10 -22.33 -11.53 -19.20
C PHE A 10 -21.51 -11.22 -20.44
N THR A 11 -20.37 -10.55 -20.23
CA THR A 11 -19.34 -10.36 -21.24
C THR A 11 -18.43 -11.58 -21.35
N ALA A 12 -17.59 -11.63 -22.39
CA ALA A 12 -16.59 -12.68 -22.54
C ALA A 12 -15.55 -12.66 -21.40
N ASP A 13 -15.24 -11.48 -20.88
CA ASP A 13 -14.29 -11.28 -19.79
C ASP A 13 -14.86 -11.78 -18.46
N ASP A 14 -16.16 -11.54 -18.19
CA ASP A 14 -16.83 -12.08 -17.01
C ASP A 14 -16.77 -13.62 -16.98
N LEU A 15 -16.90 -14.26 -18.15
CA LEU A 15 -16.80 -15.71 -18.29
C LEU A 15 -15.37 -16.22 -18.19
N ALA A 16 -14.40 -15.45 -18.68
CA ALA A 16 -13.00 -15.77 -18.53
C ALA A 16 -12.64 -15.85 -17.03
N ILE A 17 -13.14 -14.89 -16.25
CA ILE A 17 -12.99 -14.87 -14.78
C ILE A 17 -13.71 -16.05 -14.15
N LEU A 18 -14.99 -16.25 -14.49
CA LEU A 18 -15.84 -17.29 -13.90
C LEU A 18 -15.31 -18.71 -14.16
N LEU A 19 -14.84 -18.97 -15.38
CA LEU A 19 -14.33 -20.29 -15.80
C LEU A 19 -12.81 -20.42 -15.65
N TYR A 20 -12.15 -19.40 -15.07
CA TYR A 20 -10.72 -19.38 -14.84
C TYR A 20 -9.90 -19.68 -16.12
N THR A 21 -10.27 -19.04 -17.22
CA THR A 21 -9.66 -19.25 -18.55
C THR A 21 -9.44 -17.92 -19.27
N SER A 22 -8.80 -17.94 -20.44
CA SER A 22 -8.57 -16.70 -21.20
C SER A 22 -9.83 -16.24 -21.94
N ALA A 23 -10.06 -14.92 -22.00
CA ALA A 23 -11.16 -14.35 -22.79
C ALA A 23 -11.07 -14.77 -24.27
N GLN A 24 -9.85 -14.93 -24.80
CA GLN A 24 -9.63 -15.40 -26.17
C GLN A 24 -10.13 -16.85 -26.39
N THR A 25 -9.96 -17.71 -25.38
CA THR A 25 -10.53 -19.07 -25.36
C THR A 25 -12.06 -19.02 -25.40
N ILE A 26 -12.67 -18.17 -24.58
CA ILE A 26 -14.12 -17.96 -24.54
C ILE A 26 -14.64 -17.44 -25.90
N TYR A 27 -13.98 -16.44 -26.49
CA TYR A 27 -14.31 -15.93 -27.82
C TYR A 27 -14.21 -17.00 -28.90
N SER A 28 -13.17 -17.84 -28.85
CA SER A 28 -13.00 -18.95 -29.78
C SER A 28 -14.16 -19.94 -29.68
N TRP A 29 -14.56 -20.33 -28.46
CA TRP A 29 -15.70 -21.23 -28.24
C TRP A 29 -17.02 -20.63 -28.72
N MET A 30 -17.27 -19.34 -28.43
CA MET A 30 -18.49 -18.64 -28.87
C MET A 30 -18.57 -18.44 -30.38
N ARG A 31 -17.43 -18.17 -31.06
CA ARG A 31 -17.40 -17.88 -32.50
C ARG A 31 -17.45 -19.15 -33.34
N ARG A 32 -16.81 -20.23 -32.89
CA ARG A 32 -16.65 -21.46 -33.65
C ARG A 32 -17.69 -22.54 -33.35
N ASN A 33 -18.64 -22.30 -32.43
CA ASN A 33 -19.50 -23.34 -31.86
C ASN A 33 -18.68 -24.57 -31.44
N ALA A 34 -17.50 -24.34 -30.86
CA ALA A 34 -16.59 -25.41 -30.52
C ALA A 34 -17.12 -26.22 -29.33
N THR A 35 -16.78 -27.52 -29.30
CA THR A 35 -17.09 -28.39 -28.16
C THR A 35 -16.34 -27.89 -26.93
N ILE A 36 -17.08 -27.47 -25.92
CA ILE A 36 -16.54 -27.00 -24.64
C ILE A 36 -16.07 -28.23 -23.85
N PRO A 37 -14.91 -28.18 -23.19
CA PRO A 37 -14.48 -29.24 -22.29
C PRO A 37 -15.56 -29.57 -21.25
N TRP A 38 -15.70 -30.85 -20.94
CA TRP A 38 -16.77 -31.36 -20.08
C TRP A 38 -16.76 -30.73 -18.68
N ASP A 39 -15.57 -30.45 -18.15
CA ASP A 39 -15.38 -29.80 -16.84
C ASP A 39 -16.12 -28.47 -16.72
N TYR A 40 -16.24 -27.72 -17.82
CA TYR A 40 -16.97 -26.45 -17.86
C TYR A 40 -18.45 -26.63 -18.22
N GLN A 41 -18.83 -27.75 -18.86
CA GLN A 41 -20.23 -28.01 -19.23
C GLN A 41 -21.12 -28.15 -18.00
N VAL A 42 -20.64 -28.79 -16.93
CA VAL A 42 -21.39 -28.91 -15.67
C VAL A 42 -21.78 -27.53 -15.14
N TYR A 43 -20.82 -26.60 -15.15
CA TYR A 43 -21.03 -25.23 -14.67
C TYR A 43 -21.97 -24.43 -15.57
N LEU A 44 -21.83 -24.57 -16.89
CA LEU A 44 -22.68 -23.88 -17.87
C LEU A 44 -24.12 -24.39 -17.83
N ASN A 45 -24.32 -25.70 -17.63
CA ASN A 45 -25.66 -26.28 -17.47
C ASN A 45 -26.31 -25.81 -16.17
N ALA A 46 -25.54 -25.68 -15.09
CA ALA A 46 -26.04 -25.10 -13.84
C ALA A 46 -26.48 -23.63 -14.05
N LEU A 47 -25.68 -22.83 -14.74
CA LEU A 47 -26.03 -21.45 -15.12
C LEU A 47 -27.29 -21.38 -15.99
N GLU A 48 -27.42 -22.27 -16.97
CA GLU A 48 -28.61 -22.36 -17.82
C GLU A 48 -29.86 -22.74 -17.03
N ASN A 49 -29.75 -23.71 -16.13
CA ASN A 49 -30.84 -24.09 -15.24
C ASN A 49 -31.22 -22.95 -14.31
N CYS A 50 -30.25 -22.21 -13.76
CA CYS A 50 -30.52 -21.03 -12.96
C CYS A 50 -31.19 -19.92 -13.80
N ALA A 51 -30.71 -19.64 -15.01
CA ALA A 51 -31.30 -18.65 -15.91
C ALA A 51 -32.77 -18.98 -16.24
N ASN A 52 -33.07 -20.27 -16.41
CA ASN A 52 -34.40 -20.76 -16.77
C ASN A 52 -35.34 -20.89 -15.56
N ALA A 53 -34.81 -21.18 -14.36
CA ALA A 53 -35.60 -21.40 -13.14
C ALA A 53 -35.78 -20.15 -12.27
N ALA A 54 -34.91 -19.14 -12.43
CA ALA A 54 -34.92 -17.98 -11.56
C ALA A 54 -36.13 -17.07 -11.86
N THR A 55 -37.06 -17.01 -10.90
CA THR A 55 -38.12 -16.00 -10.94
C THR A 55 -37.54 -14.62 -10.67
N ASN A 56 -38.08 -13.59 -11.33
CA ASN A 56 -37.66 -12.19 -11.15
C ASN A 56 -37.65 -11.76 -9.67
N THR A 57 -38.50 -12.36 -8.84
CA THR A 57 -38.59 -12.10 -7.40
C THR A 57 -37.41 -12.68 -6.62
N GLN A 58 -36.99 -13.92 -6.91
CA GLN A 58 -35.83 -14.55 -6.27
C GLN A 58 -34.54 -13.84 -6.64
N LEU A 59 -34.38 -13.42 -7.91
CA LEU A 59 -33.22 -12.63 -8.34
C LEU A 59 -33.17 -11.27 -7.65
N LYS A 60 -34.32 -10.62 -7.45
CA LYS A 60 -34.40 -9.37 -6.67
C LYS A 60 -34.02 -9.58 -5.21
N GLN A 61 -34.42 -10.69 -4.60
CA GLN A 61 -34.03 -11.02 -3.22
C GLN A 61 -32.54 -11.30 -3.09
N VAL A 62 -31.96 -12.09 -3.99
CA VAL A 62 -30.51 -12.36 -4.02
C VAL A 62 -29.73 -11.08 -4.29
N LYS A 63 -30.16 -10.25 -5.26
CA LYS A 63 -29.58 -8.94 -5.50
C LYS A 63 -29.66 -8.04 -4.26
N HIS A 64 -30.82 -7.97 -3.61
CA HIS A 64 -31.00 -7.21 -2.38
C HIS A 64 -30.12 -7.74 -1.24
N HIS A 65 -29.93 -9.05 -1.13
CA HIS A 65 -29.07 -9.67 -0.14
C HIS A 65 -27.60 -9.33 -0.38
N ILE A 66 -27.11 -9.49 -1.62
CA ILE A 66 -25.74 -9.13 -2.04
C ILE A 66 -25.49 -7.63 -1.89
N GLN A 67 -26.48 -6.79 -2.16
CA GLN A 67 -26.34 -5.33 -2.05
C GLN A 67 -26.39 -4.82 -0.61
N ASN A 68 -27.06 -5.52 0.30
CA ASN A 68 -27.33 -5.02 1.66
C ASN A 68 -26.60 -5.78 2.78
N GLN A 69 -25.92 -6.88 2.47
CA GLN A 69 -24.96 -7.48 3.38
C GLN A 69 -23.56 -7.28 2.79
N PRO A 70 -22.69 -6.49 3.46
CA PRO A 70 -21.26 -6.55 3.14
C PRO A 70 -20.85 -8.01 3.29
N ASN A 71 -20.12 -8.54 2.31
CA ASN A 71 -19.59 -9.90 2.42
C ASN A 71 -18.81 -10.00 3.75
N ASP A 72 -19.16 -10.95 4.62
CA ASP A 72 -18.48 -11.11 5.93
C ASP A 72 -16.95 -11.24 5.73
N ASP A 73 -16.54 -11.85 4.62
CA ASP A 73 -15.13 -11.93 4.20
C ASP A 73 -14.52 -10.53 3.96
N PHE A 74 -15.27 -9.61 3.36
CA PHE A 74 -14.82 -8.24 3.13
C PHE A 74 -14.64 -7.46 4.44
N ILE A 75 -15.58 -7.60 5.39
CA ILE A 75 -15.46 -6.97 6.71
C ILE A 75 -14.20 -7.48 7.42
N LEU A 76 -14.01 -8.80 7.45
CA LEU A 76 -12.84 -9.42 8.06
C LEU A 76 -11.53 -8.95 7.40
N HIS A 77 -11.48 -8.91 6.06
CA HIS A 77 -10.30 -8.42 5.33
C HIS A 77 -10.02 -6.94 5.61
N LYS A 78 -11.06 -6.11 5.69
CA LYS A 78 -10.94 -4.69 6.02
C LYS A 78 -10.38 -4.48 7.42
N GLU A 79 -10.90 -5.21 8.41
CA GLU A 79 -10.41 -5.14 9.80
C GLU A 79 -8.93 -5.57 9.90
N GLN A 80 -8.56 -6.67 9.25
CA GLN A 80 -7.17 -7.14 9.19
C GLN A 80 -6.25 -6.12 8.52
N ALA A 81 -6.69 -5.52 7.40
CA ALA A 81 -5.93 -4.49 6.71
C ALA A 81 -5.73 -3.25 7.59
N LEU A 82 -6.79 -2.77 8.27
CA LEU A 82 -6.73 -1.65 9.20
C LEU A 82 -5.77 -1.93 10.36
N GLN A 83 -5.84 -3.12 10.95
CA GLN A 83 -4.95 -3.51 12.05
C GLN A 83 -3.49 -3.58 11.62
N ALA A 84 -3.22 -4.18 10.45
CA ALA A 84 -1.86 -4.25 9.89
C ALA A 84 -1.29 -2.85 9.59
N LEU A 85 -2.09 -1.97 8.99
CA LEU A 85 -1.70 -0.60 8.69
C LEU A 85 -1.45 0.22 9.97
N GLN A 86 -2.29 0.05 11.00
CA GLN A 86 -2.11 0.73 12.29
C GLN A 86 -0.84 0.28 13.00
N ASN A 87 -0.53 -1.02 12.96
CA ASN A 87 0.72 -1.55 13.52
C ASN A 87 1.94 -1.00 12.78
N ALA A 88 1.90 -0.97 11.45
CA ALA A 88 2.97 -0.38 10.65
C ALA A 88 3.15 1.12 10.95
N LEU A 89 2.05 1.87 11.07
CA LEU A 89 2.09 3.29 11.45
C LEU A 89 2.79 3.50 12.79
N ASN A 90 2.45 2.70 13.80
CA ASN A 90 3.04 2.78 15.14
C ASN A 90 4.56 2.51 15.09
N GLN A 91 4.98 1.48 14.35
CA GLN A 91 6.41 1.17 14.17
C GLN A 91 7.19 2.31 13.51
N LEU A 92 6.62 2.91 12.45
CA LEU A 92 7.25 4.05 11.78
C LEU A 92 7.31 5.29 12.68
N LYS A 93 6.28 5.54 13.51
CA LYS A 93 6.29 6.63 14.50
C LYS A 93 7.39 6.46 15.55
N THR A 94 7.59 5.24 16.06
CA THR A 94 8.72 4.95 16.96
C THR A 94 10.05 5.21 16.29
N LYS A 95 10.22 4.76 15.03
CA LYS A 95 11.44 5.01 14.26
C LYS A 95 11.67 6.51 14.01
N LYS A 96 10.61 7.29 13.78
CA LYS A 96 10.69 8.75 13.62
C LYS A 96 11.23 9.39 14.89
N HIS A 97 10.68 9.01 16.04
CA HIS A 97 11.14 9.53 17.32
C HIS A 97 12.63 9.24 17.59
N GLN A 98 13.09 8.03 17.29
CA GLN A 98 14.50 7.67 17.41
C GLN A 98 15.41 8.49 16.49
N LEU A 99 14.96 8.78 15.25
CA LEU A 99 15.70 9.62 14.32
C LEU A 99 15.75 11.08 14.76
N GLU A 100 14.67 11.63 15.31
CA GLU A 100 14.63 12.99 15.86
C GLU A 100 15.61 13.16 17.04
N GLN A 101 15.69 12.16 17.93
CA GLN A 101 16.69 12.14 19.01
C GLN A 101 18.11 12.14 18.45
N LYS A 102 18.41 11.23 17.50
CA LYS A 102 19.73 11.16 16.85
C LYS A 102 20.08 12.45 16.11
N GLN A 103 19.11 13.07 15.46
CA GLN A 103 19.29 14.35 14.77
C GLN A 103 19.63 15.46 15.76
N THR A 104 18.98 15.49 16.93
CA THR A 104 19.27 16.43 18.02
C THR A 104 20.69 16.25 18.55
N GLU A 105 21.14 15.02 18.76
CA GLU A 105 22.51 14.72 19.19
C GLU A 105 23.55 15.21 18.17
N VAL A 106 23.33 14.96 16.88
CA VAL A 106 24.26 15.41 15.83
C VAL A 106 24.24 16.94 15.73
N ARG A 107 23.08 17.58 15.84
CA ARG A 107 22.96 19.04 15.87
C ARG A 107 23.74 19.65 17.03
N LEU A 108 23.71 19.02 18.21
CA LEU A 108 24.52 19.44 19.34
C LEU A 108 26.02 19.34 19.02
N LYS A 109 26.47 18.27 18.37
CA LYS A 109 27.88 18.13 17.94
C LYS A 109 28.29 19.20 16.94
N VAL A 110 27.41 19.58 16.01
CA VAL A 110 27.64 20.73 15.10
C VAL A 110 27.83 22.01 15.90
N TYR A 111 26.91 22.30 16.84
CA TYR A 111 26.98 23.50 17.66
C TYR A 111 28.26 23.55 18.51
N VAL A 112 28.63 22.44 19.14
CA VAL A 112 29.87 22.34 19.92
C VAL A 112 31.07 22.57 19.00
N ALA A 113 31.13 21.94 17.83
CA ALA A 113 32.23 22.17 16.89
C ALA A 113 32.30 23.65 16.47
N GLN A 114 31.17 24.31 16.22
CA GLN A 114 31.13 25.73 15.83
C GLN A 114 31.53 26.69 16.94
N THR A 115 31.37 26.32 18.21
CA THR A 115 31.55 27.23 19.34
C THR A 115 32.75 26.91 20.23
N LEU A 116 33.34 25.72 20.11
CA LEU A 116 34.40 25.23 21.03
C LEU A 116 35.54 26.23 21.18
N ASN A 117 36.00 26.83 20.08
CA ASN A 117 37.15 27.73 20.11
C ASN A 117 36.91 28.98 20.97
N ASN A 118 35.66 29.41 21.15
CA ASN A 118 35.33 30.56 22.00
C ASN A 118 35.60 30.30 23.48
N TYR A 119 35.65 29.03 23.89
CA TYR A 119 35.85 28.60 25.28
C TYR A 119 37.31 28.22 25.58
N LEU A 120 38.19 28.28 24.59
CA LEU A 120 39.63 28.01 24.78
C LEU A 120 40.36 29.26 25.31
N PRO A 121 41.51 29.10 25.99
CA PRO A 121 42.36 30.23 26.36
C PRO A 121 42.87 31.00 25.14
N GLU A 122 43.20 32.29 25.27
CA GLU A 122 43.42 33.18 24.10
C GLU A 122 44.57 32.76 23.18
N ASN A 123 45.63 32.18 23.74
CA ASN A 123 46.74 31.63 22.96
C ASN A 123 46.32 30.46 22.04
N PHE A 124 45.18 29.81 22.30
CA PHE A 124 44.68 28.70 21.52
C PHE A 124 43.55 29.08 20.56
N LYS A 125 42.76 30.13 20.83
CA LYS A 125 41.59 30.49 20.01
C LYS A 125 41.93 30.73 18.55
N HIS A 126 43.09 31.32 18.28
CA HIS A 126 43.56 31.65 16.94
C HIS A 126 44.68 30.72 16.44
N HIS A 127 45.00 29.67 17.19
CA HIS A 127 46.06 28.76 16.80
C HIS A 127 45.62 27.95 15.57
N HIS A 128 46.40 28.00 14.48
CA HIS A 128 46.07 27.38 13.19
C HIS A 128 45.57 25.93 13.27
N ARG A 129 46.19 25.11 14.14
CA ARG A 129 45.77 23.70 14.31
C ARG A 129 44.37 23.56 14.93
N VAL A 130 44.03 24.46 15.86
CA VAL A 130 42.75 24.47 16.58
C VAL A 130 41.64 24.95 15.66
N THR A 131 41.88 26.02 14.89
CA THR A 131 40.95 26.52 13.87
C THR A 131 40.74 25.51 12.75
N SER A 132 41.81 24.89 12.25
CA SER A 132 41.71 23.81 11.24
C SER A 132 40.90 22.62 11.74
N TRP A 133 41.15 22.17 12.98
CA TRP A 133 40.38 21.09 13.59
C TRP A 133 38.90 21.46 13.74
N GLN A 134 38.61 22.70 14.13
CA GLN A 134 37.26 23.21 14.27
C GLN A 134 36.50 23.11 12.94
N THR A 135 37.07 23.62 11.86
CA THR A 135 36.48 23.56 10.51
C THR A 135 36.18 22.13 10.10
N VAL A 136 37.17 21.23 10.21
CA VAL A 136 37.00 19.81 9.84
C VAL A 136 35.87 19.14 10.64
N MET A 137 35.78 19.42 11.93
CA MET A 137 34.73 18.83 12.78
C MET A 137 33.36 19.41 12.48
N THR A 138 33.27 20.73 12.25
CA THR A 138 32.03 21.37 11.82
C THR A 138 31.54 20.79 10.50
N ASP A 139 32.41 20.63 9.50
CA ASP A 139 32.04 20.06 8.20
C ASP A 139 31.59 18.61 8.35
N LYS A 140 32.34 17.79 9.09
CA LYS A 140 32.00 16.39 9.36
C LYS A 140 30.62 16.25 9.98
N TYR A 141 30.33 17.00 11.05
CA TYR A 141 29.04 16.88 11.74
C TYR A 141 27.90 17.50 10.95
N SER A 142 28.15 18.57 10.19
CA SER A 142 27.14 19.20 9.32
C SER A 142 26.74 18.25 8.19
N TRP A 143 27.72 17.58 7.58
CA TRP A 143 27.46 16.53 6.60
C TRP A 143 26.71 15.35 7.22
N GLN A 144 27.09 14.88 8.42
CA GLN A 144 26.36 13.82 9.12
C GLN A 144 24.90 14.21 9.42
N TYR A 145 24.66 15.47 9.79
CA TYR A 145 23.31 15.99 10.03
C TYR A 145 22.47 15.97 8.76
N GLN A 146 23.00 16.50 7.66
CA GLN A 146 22.33 16.53 6.36
C GLN A 146 22.07 15.11 5.83
N LYS A 147 23.07 14.22 5.95
CA LYS A 147 22.94 12.82 5.55
C LYS A 147 21.82 12.12 6.30
N LEU A 148 21.73 12.30 7.62
CA LEU A 148 20.67 11.73 8.43
C LEU A 148 19.30 12.19 7.96
N TYR A 149 19.17 13.49 7.65
CA TYR A 149 17.92 14.06 7.16
C TYR A 149 17.51 13.47 5.81
N PHE A 150 18.38 13.58 4.79
CA PHE A 150 18.03 13.19 3.42
C PHE A 150 17.93 11.68 3.21
N GLU A 151 18.81 10.87 3.83
CA GLU A 151 18.82 9.43 3.58
C GLU A 151 17.90 8.64 4.50
N GLN A 152 17.48 9.20 5.65
CA GLN A 152 16.73 8.45 6.66
C GLN A 152 15.41 9.12 7.03
N GLN A 153 15.42 10.42 7.34
CA GLN A 153 14.22 11.11 7.82
C GLN A 153 13.21 11.38 6.70
N LEU A 154 13.65 11.95 5.59
CA LEU A 154 12.75 12.28 4.47
C LEU A 154 12.02 11.04 3.91
N PRO A 155 12.70 9.91 3.62
CA PRO A 155 12.00 8.70 3.16
C PRO A 155 11.05 8.10 4.21
N LEU A 156 11.32 8.33 5.50
CA LEU A 156 10.43 7.89 6.56
C LEU A 156 9.15 8.74 6.62
N GLU A 157 9.28 10.05 6.46
CA GLU A 157 8.14 10.98 6.40
C GLU A 157 7.22 10.67 5.22
N GLU A 158 7.78 10.39 4.04
CA GLU A 158 7.01 9.95 2.87
C GLU A 158 6.25 8.64 3.12
N ARG A 159 6.91 7.66 3.75
CA ARG A 159 6.26 6.38 4.11
C ARG A 159 5.16 6.55 5.13
N LEU A 160 5.34 7.42 6.12
CA LEU A 160 4.31 7.75 7.11
C LEU A 160 3.07 8.34 6.43
N ALA A 161 3.26 9.37 5.60
CA ALA A 161 2.16 9.99 4.85
C ALA A 161 1.42 8.98 3.97
N GLY A 162 2.16 8.07 3.31
CA GLY A 162 1.56 7.01 2.49
C GLY A 162 0.74 5.99 3.28
N ILE A 163 1.15 5.63 4.50
CA ILE A 163 0.37 4.74 5.37
C ILE A 163 -0.85 5.46 5.95
N GLU A 164 -0.71 6.73 6.35
CA GLU A 164 -1.82 7.55 6.84
C GLU A 164 -2.92 7.70 5.78
N ALA A 165 -2.53 8.00 4.53
CA ALA A 165 -3.47 8.07 3.41
C ALA A 165 -4.19 6.73 3.15
N LYS A 166 -3.49 5.60 3.24
CA LYS A 166 -4.10 4.27 3.10
C LYS A 166 -5.08 3.97 4.23
N LEU A 167 -4.72 4.33 5.47
CA LEU A 167 -5.61 4.17 6.62
C LEU A 167 -6.90 4.98 6.45
N ASP A 168 -6.77 6.23 6.00
CA ASP A 168 -7.94 7.09 5.80
C ASP A 168 -8.85 6.56 4.68
N PHE A 169 -8.28 6.05 3.59
CA PHE A 169 -9.03 5.38 2.54
C PHE A 169 -9.80 4.15 3.07
N TRP A 170 -9.14 3.26 3.81
CA TRP A 170 -9.78 2.06 4.35
C TRP A 170 -10.83 2.34 5.43
N LYS A 171 -10.76 3.49 6.12
CA LYS A 171 -11.79 3.94 7.06
C LYS A 171 -13.03 4.53 6.38
N GLN A 172 -12.89 5.01 5.14
CA GLN A 172 -13.98 5.62 4.36
C GLN A 172 -14.75 4.61 3.50
N LEU A 173 -14.09 3.53 3.06
CA LEU A 173 -14.75 2.27 2.68
C LEU A 173 -15.52 1.70 3.87
#